data_AF-A0A0S8JRX5-F1
#
_entry.id   AF-A0A0S8JRX5-F1
#
_cell.length_a   1.000
_cell.length_b   1.000
_cell.length_c   1.000
_cell.angle_alpha   90.00
_cell.angle_beta   90.00
_cell.angle_gamma   90.00
#
_symmetry.space_group_name_H-M   'P 1'
#
loop_
_entity.id
_entity.type
_entity.pdbx_description
1 polymer ?
#
loop_
_entity_poly.entity_id
_entity_poly.type
_entity_poly.pdbx_seq_one_letter_code
_entity_poly.pdbx_strand_id
1 'polypeptide(L)'
;MWVASGYGSATGTVIARNRIISSADAVKDFPAVRMGWTERTDCLAKDIEFRSNVFEGIDFTIDASPQHHSYSVYWTLTIHVIDRKEKAVKGTQVSILDREGKEIWGGITDDNGSVEAELEEYRVDGDEITRLSPFTVIVRKKKEEIYLDANQTITIEVR
;
A
#
# COMPACT_ATOMS: atom_id res chain seq x y z
N MET A 1 -10.70 -6.18 -11.78
CA MET A 1 -11.82 -6.15 -10.80
C MET A 1 -12.68 -4.92 -11.05
N TRP A 2 -13.97 -4.90 -10.64
CA TRP A 2 -14.83 -3.71 -10.73
C TRP A 2 -15.36 -3.33 -9.34
N VAL A 3 -15.24 -2.05 -8.96
CA VAL A 3 -15.74 -1.49 -7.69
C VAL A 3 -16.71 -0.36 -7.98
N ALA A 4 -17.96 -0.50 -7.53
CA ALA A 4 -19.10 0.28 -8.03
C ALA A 4 -19.28 0.12 -9.56
N SER A 5 -20.44 -0.34 -9.99
CA SER A 5 -20.70 -0.67 -11.40
C SER A 5 -22.11 -0.25 -11.79
N GLY A 6 -22.56 -0.55 -13.01
CA GLY A 6 -23.95 -0.29 -13.42
C GLY A 6 -25.01 -0.93 -12.50
N TYR A 7 -24.62 -1.88 -11.66
CA TYR A 7 -25.47 -2.52 -10.64
C TYR A 7 -25.60 -1.73 -9.33
N GLY A 8 -24.75 -0.74 -9.07
CA GLY A 8 -24.85 0.12 -7.89
C GLY A 8 -23.53 0.65 -7.36
N SER A 9 -23.63 1.48 -6.32
CA SER A 9 -22.52 2.03 -5.54
C SER A 9 -21.81 0.98 -4.68
N ALA A 10 -20.59 1.31 -4.24
CA ALA A 10 -19.85 0.59 -3.21
C ALA A 10 -19.41 1.59 -2.14
N THR A 11 -19.58 1.25 -0.85
CA THR A 11 -19.21 2.16 0.25
C THR A 11 -18.57 1.38 1.39
N GLY A 12 -17.54 1.94 2.03
CA GLY A 12 -16.89 1.36 3.21
C GLY A 12 -16.32 -0.04 2.95
N THR A 13 -15.88 -0.30 1.72
CA THR A 13 -15.45 -1.64 1.29
C THR A 13 -13.94 -1.77 1.45
N VAL A 14 -13.50 -2.81 2.15
CA VAL A 14 -12.08 -3.13 2.32
C VAL A 14 -11.73 -4.34 1.46
N ILE A 15 -10.78 -4.15 0.54
CA ILE A 15 -10.23 -5.18 -0.33
C ILE A 15 -8.79 -5.43 0.13
N ALA A 16 -8.59 -6.47 0.93
CA ALA A 16 -7.34 -6.69 1.63
C ALA A 16 -6.74 -8.09 1.39
N ARG A 17 -5.41 -8.15 1.29
CA ARG A 17 -4.61 -9.40 1.28
C ARG A 17 -5.02 -10.39 0.20
N ASN A 18 -5.52 -9.89 -0.93
CA ASN A 18 -5.84 -10.72 -2.08
C ASN A 18 -4.60 -10.94 -2.93
N ARG A 19 -4.56 -12.06 -3.63
CA ARG A 19 -3.62 -12.32 -4.71
C ARG A 19 -4.37 -12.25 -6.03
N ILE A 20 -4.02 -11.29 -6.87
CA ILE A 20 -4.68 -10.99 -8.15
C ILE A 20 -3.67 -11.29 -9.25
N ILE A 21 -3.99 -12.29 -10.07
CA ILE A 21 -3.08 -12.83 -11.09
C ILE A 21 -3.70 -12.56 -12.45
N SER A 22 -2.95 -11.92 -13.33
CA SER A 22 -3.36 -11.70 -14.72
C SER A 22 -3.35 -13.02 -15.49
N SER A 23 -4.37 -13.25 -16.34
CA SER A 23 -4.37 -14.43 -17.21
C SER A 23 -3.33 -14.25 -18.34
N ALA A 24 -2.81 -15.36 -18.88
CA ALA A 24 -1.79 -15.31 -19.94
C ALA A 24 -2.28 -14.64 -21.24
N ASP A 25 -3.60 -14.65 -21.42
CA ASP A 25 -4.38 -14.11 -22.53
C ASP A 25 -5.02 -12.75 -22.20
N ALA A 26 -4.70 -12.16 -21.04
CA ALA A 26 -5.15 -10.82 -20.69
C ALA A 26 -4.56 -9.75 -21.62
N VAL A 27 -5.34 -8.71 -21.88
CA VAL A 27 -4.86 -7.53 -22.59
C VAL A 27 -3.79 -6.84 -21.73
N LYS A 28 -2.64 -6.52 -22.34
CA LYS A 28 -1.44 -6.04 -21.67
C LYS A 28 -1.65 -4.82 -20.76
N ASP A 29 -2.59 -3.95 -21.10
CA ASP A 29 -2.83 -2.68 -20.41
C ASP A 29 -4.22 -2.64 -19.75
N PHE A 30 -4.79 -3.81 -19.40
CA PHE A 30 -6.06 -3.85 -18.69
C PHE A 30 -5.84 -3.37 -17.24
N PRO A 31 -6.62 -2.39 -16.73
CA PRO A 31 -6.42 -1.88 -15.38
C PRO A 31 -6.79 -2.93 -14.32
N ALA A 32 -6.03 -2.99 -13.23
CA ALA A 32 -6.28 -3.96 -12.17
C ALA A 32 -7.67 -3.74 -11.53
N VAL A 33 -8.08 -2.48 -11.41
CA VAL A 33 -9.38 -2.05 -10.88
C VAL A 33 -10.05 -1.10 -11.85
N ARG A 34 -11.33 -1.33 -12.13
CA ARG A 34 -12.25 -0.36 -12.71
C ARG A 34 -13.17 0.17 -11.62
N MET A 35 -13.45 1.47 -11.63
CA MET A 35 -14.21 2.11 -10.57
C MET A 35 -15.33 2.99 -11.13
N GLY A 36 -16.56 2.70 -10.73
CA GLY A 36 -17.75 3.44 -11.16
C GLY A 36 -18.30 3.03 -12.53
N TRP A 37 -19.34 3.74 -12.96
CA TRP A 37 -20.03 3.53 -14.23
C TRP A 37 -20.49 4.86 -14.82
N THR A 38 -20.04 5.22 -16.03
CA THR A 38 -20.26 6.55 -16.61
C THR A 38 -21.71 6.82 -17.02
N GLU A 39 -22.51 5.80 -17.29
CA GLU A 39 -23.92 5.99 -17.70
C GLU A 39 -24.85 6.31 -16.52
N ARG A 40 -24.35 6.22 -15.28
CA ARG A 40 -25.11 6.45 -14.06
C ARG A 40 -24.32 7.26 -13.05
N THR A 41 -24.87 8.39 -12.63
CA THR A 41 -24.22 9.31 -11.67
C THR A 41 -24.25 8.82 -10.22
N ASP A 42 -25.03 7.78 -9.93
CA ASP A 42 -25.21 7.19 -8.60
C ASP A 42 -24.40 5.90 -8.41
N CYS A 43 -23.45 5.61 -9.30
CA CYS A 43 -22.56 4.45 -9.25
C CYS A 43 -21.21 4.84 -8.63
N LEU A 44 -21.24 5.30 -7.37
CA LEU A 44 -20.08 5.83 -6.66
C LEU A 44 -19.37 4.76 -5.82
N ALA A 45 -18.05 4.77 -5.86
CA ALA A 45 -17.19 4.13 -4.88
C ALA A 45 -16.79 5.17 -3.81
N LYS A 46 -17.14 4.92 -2.55
CA LYS A 46 -16.83 5.80 -1.42
C LYS A 46 -16.16 5.03 -0.29
N ASP A 47 -15.12 5.59 0.29
CA ASP A 47 -14.39 5.04 1.43
C ASP A 47 -13.92 3.60 1.16
N ILE A 48 -13.33 3.40 -0.01
CA ILE A 48 -12.77 2.10 -0.42
C ILE A 48 -11.33 1.99 0.06
N GLU A 49 -10.96 0.86 0.64
CA GLU A 49 -9.57 0.61 1.03
C GLU A 49 -9.00 -0.56 0.22
N PHE A 50 -7.86 -0.34 -0.43
CA PHE A 50 -7.04 -1.40 -1.01
C PHE A 50 -5.86 -1.66 -0.09
N ARG A 51 -5.79 -2.82 0.55
CA ARG A 51 -4.78 -3.09 1.59
C ARG A 51 -3.94 -4.31 1.28
N SER A 52 -2.65 -4.09 1.05
CA SER A 52 -1.64 -5.14 0.98
C SER A 52 -2.00 -6.28 0.01
N ASN A 53 -2.65 -5.95 -1.10
CA ASN A 53 -2.93 -6.91 -2.16
C ASN A 53 -1.65 -7.20 -2.96
N VAL A 54 -1.56 -8.37 -3.58
CA VAL A 54 -0.44 -8.74 -4.45
C VAL A 54 -0.96 -8.86 -5.88
N PHE A 55 -0.32 -8.16 -6.81
CA PHE A 55 -0.66 -8.16 -8.23
C PHE A 55 0.46 -8.85 -9.01
N GLU A 56 0.13 -9.93 -9.73
CA GLU A 56 1.09 -10.71 -10.49
C GLU A 56 0.77 -10.66 -11.98
N GLY A 57 1.77 -10.28 -12.79
CA GLY A 57 1.61 -10.10 -14.22
C GLY A 57 0.78 -8.87 -14.62
N ILE A 58 0.56 -7.95 -13.67
CA ILE A 58 -0.16 -6.68 -13.86
C ILE A 58 0.26 -5.68 -12.76
N ASP A 59 0.37 -4.40 -13.11
CA ASP A 59 0.61 -3.33 -12.14
C ASP A 59 -0.70 -2.89 -11.48
N PHE A 60 -0.62 -2.49 -10.21
CA PHE A 60 -1.79 -1.93 -9.54
C PHE A 60 -2.16 -0.57 -10.15
N THR A 61 -3.31 -0.54 -10.81
CA THR A 61 -3.86 0.65 -11.46
C THR A 61 -5.36 0.71 -11.25
N ILE A 62 -5.89 1.92 -11.12
CA ILE A 62 -7.33 2.18 -11.00
C ILE A 62 -7.75 3.04 -12.20
N ASP A 63 -8.67 2.50 -12.99
CA ASP A 63 -9.39 3.22 -14.04
C ASP A 63 -10.75 3.64 -13.47
N ALA A 64 -10.82 4.88 -12.99
CA ALA A 64 -11.99 5.44 -12.34
C ALA A 64 -12.78 6.33 -13.29
N SER A 65 -14.10 6.22 -13.25
CA SER A 65 -15.00 7.14 -13.95
C SER A 65 -14.83 8.58 -13.42
N PRO A 66 -15.15 9.63 -14.20
CA PRO A 66 -15.02 11.04 -13.80
C PRO A 66 -16.16 11.45 -12.85
N GLN A 67 -16.30 10.71 -11.75
CA GLN A 67 -17.26 10.93 -10.68
C GLN A 67 -16.48 11.07 -9.37
N HIS A 68 -17.12 11.65 -8.35
CA HIS A 68 -16.48 11.88 -7.06
C HIS A 68 -16.33 10.56 -6.29
N HIS A 69 -15.30 9.79 -6.57
CA HIS A 69 -14.96 8.58 -5.83
C HIS A 69 -14.02 8.88 -4.65
N SER A 70 -14.02 8.05 -3.60
CA SER A 70 -13.02 8.13 -2.54
C SER A 70 -12.42 6.77 -2.20
N TYR A 71 -11.09 6.71 -2.10
CA TYR A 71 -10.37 5.48 -1.79
C TYR A 71 -8.97 5.73 -1.21
N SER A 72 -8.46 4.76 -0.46
CA SER A 72 -7.10 4.75 0.11
C SER A 72 -6.36 3.47 -0.27
N VAL A 73 -5.04 3.58 -0.43
CA VAL A 73 -4.16 2.48 -0.82
C VAL A 73 -3.11 2.27 0.25
N TYR A 74 -3.00 1.04 0.73
CA TYR A 74 -2.09 0.65 1.80
C TYR A 74 -1.20 -0.50 1.35
N TRP A 75 0.06 -0.45 1.78
CA TRP A 75 1.05 -1.50 1.52
C TRP A 75 1.71 -1.98 2.81
N THR A 76 2.01 -3.27 2.86
CA THR A 76 2.84 -3.85 3.92
C THR A 76 4.30 -3.59 3.61
N LEU A 77 4.99 -2.95 4.55
CA LEU A 77 6.44 -2.86 4.61
C LEU A 77 6.95 -3.87 5.65
N THR A 78 7.74 -4.84 5.19
CA THR A 78 8.50 -5.75 6.04
C THR A 78 9.93 -5.25 6.15
N ILE A 79 10.41 -5.06 7.37
CA ILE A 79 11.75 -4.56 7.67
C ILE A 79 12.54 -5.67 8.34
N HIS A 80 13.60 -6.14 7.69
CA HIS A 80 14.57 -7.05 8.27
C HIS A 80 15.78 -6.27 8.78
N VAL A 81 16.20 -6.53 10.01
CA VAL A 81 17.36 -5.90 10.62
C VAL A 81 18.44 -6.95 10.84
N ILE A 82 19.60 -6.72 10.23
CA ILE A 82 20.77 -7.62 10.33
C ILE A 82 21.97 -6.89 10.92
N ASP A 83 22.90 -7.60 11.54
CA ASP A 83 24.21 -7.07 11.90
C ASP A 83 25.21 -7.19 10.73
N ARG A 84 26.44 -6.70 10.93
CA ARG A 84 27.53 -6.81 9.95
C ARG A 84 27.97 -8.23 9.61
N LYS A 85 27.49 -9.24 10.34
CA LYS A 85 27.73 -10.66 10.08
C LYS A 85 26.50 -11.30 9.43
N GLU A 86 25.58 -10.49 8.91
CA GLU A 86 24.32 -10.91 8.29
C GLU A 86 23.40 -11.67 9.26
N LYS A 87 23.60 -11.50 10.58
CA LYS A 87 22.77 -12.15 11.59
C LYS A 87 21.58 -11.28 11.94
N ALA A 88 20.39 -11.87 11.96
CA ALA A 88 19.16 -11.23 12.42
C ALA A 88 19.32 -10.59 13.81
N VAL A 89 18.86 -9.35 13.94
CA VAL A 89 18.92 -8.58 15.18
C VAL A 89 17.52 -8.49 15.80
N LYS A 90 17.23 -9.41 16.72
CA LYS A 90 16.00 -9.43 17.54
C LYS A 90 15.93 -8.24 18.50
N GLY A 91 14.72 -7.81 18.85
CA GLY A 91 14.48 -6.88 19.96
C GLY A 91 14.94 -5.45 19.69
N THR A 92 15.15 -5.08 18.43
CA THR A 92 15.58 -3.74 18.04
C THR A 92 14.37 -2.87 17.73
N GLN A 93 14.35 -1.67 18.30
CA GLN A 93 13.33 -0.66 18.02
C GLN A 93 13.45 -0.17 16.57
N VAL A 94 12.31 -0.10 15.91
CA VAL A 94 12.11 0.48 14.58
C VAL A 94 11.02 1.55 14.70
N SER A 95 11.25 2.71 14.13
CA SER A 95 10.25 3.78 14.02
C SER A 95 10.12 4.21 12.56
N ILE A 96 8.91 4.56 12.15
CA ILE A 96 8.62 5.04 10.80
C ILE A 96 8.05 6.45 10.92
N LEU A 97 8.66 7.37 10.19
CA LEU A 97 8.21 8.75 10.08
C LEU A 97 7.50 8.97 8.75
N ASP A 98 6.50 9.85 8.74
CA ASP A 98 5.95 10.39 7.50
C ASP A 98 6.92 11.38 6.83
N ARG A 99 6.52 11.88 5.66
CA ARG A 99 7.25 12.89 4.89
C ARG A 99 7.48 14.22 5.64
N GLU A 100 6.72 14.49 6.70
CA GLU A 100 6.85 15.69 7.54
C GLU A 100 7.78 15.45 8.73
N GLY A 101 8.32 14.23 8.87
CA GLY A 101 9.21 13.82 9.95
C GLY A 101 8.48 13.47 11.25
N LYS A 102 7.15 13.33 11.22
CA LYS A 102 6.36 12.90 12.37
C LYS A 102 6.33 11.38 12.44
N GLU A 103 6.54 10.82 13.62
CA GLU A 103 6.41 9.38 13.84
C GLU A 103 4.96 8.93 13.68
N ILE A 104 4.73 7.99 12.76
CA ILE A 104 3.40 7.43 12.45
C ILE A 104 3.29 5.97 12.88
N TRP A 105 4.41 5.30 13.13
CA TRP A 105 4.43 3.91 13.56
C TRP A 105 5.74 3.59 14.31
N GLY A 106 5.66 2.69 15.30
CA GLY A 106 6.81 2.17 16.01
C GLY A 106 6.61 0.71 16.42
N GLY A 107 7.68 -0.08 16.38
CA GLY A 107 7.66 -1.51 16.69
C GLY A 107 9.03 -2.06 17.04
N ILE A 108 9.07 -3.34 17.41
CA ILE A 108 10.28 -4.05 17.83
C ILE A 108 10.44 -5.28 16.96
N THR A 109 11.66 -5.57 16.52
CA THR A 109 11.95 -6.77 15.72
C THR A 109 11.74 -8.07 16.50
N ASP A 110 11.18 -9.06 15.81
CA ASP A 110 10.94 -10.41 16.30
C ASP A 110 12.22 -11.27 16.38
N ASP A 111 12.05 -12.56 16.64
CA ASP A 111 13.15 -13.53 16.77
C ASP A 111 13.94 -13.73 15.47
N ASN A 112 13.33 -13.41 14.33
CA ASN A 112 13.95 -13.42 13.01
C ASN A 112 14.53 -12.05 12.64
N GLY A 113 14.56 -11.09 13.56
CA GLY A 113 15.03 -9.72 13.30
C GLY A 113 14.09 -8.94 12.37
N SER A 114 12.81 -9.30 12.32
CA SER A 114 11.84 -8.75 11.37
C SER A 114 10.74 -7.97 12.07
N VAL A 115 10.19 -6.96 11.41
CA VAL A 115 8.97 -6.29 11.85
C VAL A 115 8.16 -5.81 10.65
N GLU A 116 6.84 -5.75 10.78
CA GLU A 116 5.93 -5.34 9.70
C GLU A 116 5.10 -4.12 10.10
N ALA A 117 4.90 -3.22 9.14
CA ALA A 117 3.99 -2.09 9.25
C ALA A 117 3.14 -2.00 7.98
N GLU A 118 1.84 -1.80 8.12
CA GLU A 118 0.96 -1.48 6.99
C GLU A 118 0.75 0.03 6.96
N LEU A 119 1.12 0.66 5.84
CA LEU A 119 1.19 2.11 5.69
C LEU A 119 0.33 2.55 4.50
N GLU A 120 -0.38 3.67 4.66
CA GLU A 120 -1.17 4.30 3.60
C GLU A 120 -0.23 5.01 2.62
N GLU A 121 -0.10 4.57 1.38
CA GLU A 121 0.70 5.25 0.36
C GLU A 121 0.06 6.57 -0.06
N TYR A 122 -1.23 6.50 -0.40
CA TYR A 122 -2.02 7.64 -0.84
C TYR A 122 -3.51 7.40 -0.64
N ARG A 123 -4.25 8.50 -0.70
CA ARG A 123 -5.71 8.50 -0.78
C ARG A 123 -6.21 9.50 -1.80
N VAL A 124 -7.41 9.23 -2.29
CA VAL A 124 -8.14 10.04 -3.24
C VAL A 124 -9.49 10.41 -2.65
N ASP A 125 -9.86 11.67 -2.78
CA ASP A 125 -11.20 12.18 -2.51
C ASP A 125 -11.64 13.09 -3.67
N GLY A 126 -12.37 12.51 -4.61
CA GLY A 126 -12.73 13.16 -5.86
C GLY A 126 -11.51 13.41 -6.71
N ASP A 127 -11.26 14.68 -7.02
CA ASP A 127 -10.10 15.09 -7.82
C ASP A 127 -8.85 15.33 -6.95
N GLU A 128 -8.97 15.28 -5.62
CA GLU A 128 -7.87 15.51 -4.70
C GLU A 128 -7.12 14.22 -4.40
N ILE A 129 -5.80 14.21 -4.65
CA ILE A 129 -4.90 13.09 -4.32
C ILE A 129 -3.94 13.54 -3.22
N THR A 130 -4.00 12.88 -2.07
CA THR A 130 -3.04 13.07 -0.97
C THR A 130 -2.01 11.94 -0.99
N ARG A 131 -0.76 12.24 -1.31
CA ARG A 131 0.37 11.29 -1.23
C ARG A 131 1.06 11.37 0.13
N LEU A 132 1.24 10.22 0.77
CA LEU A 132 1.85 10.08 2.10
C LEU A 132 3.25 9.45 2.03
N SER A 133 3.54 8.67 0.99
CA SER A 133 4.89 8.26 0.59
C SER A 133 5.71 9.47 0.06
N PRO A 134 7.03 9.57 0.32
CA PRO A 134 7.90 8.58 0.97
C PRO A 134 7.83 8.57 2.50
N PHE A 135 8.31 7.48 3.10
CA PHE A 135 8.47 7.32 4.55
C PHE A 135 9.94 7.25 4.93
N THR A 136 10.26 7.61 6.18
CA THR A 136 11.61 7.40 6.75
C THR A 136 11.58 6.29 7.79
N VAL A 137 12.27 5.19 7.53
CA VAL A 137 12.51 4.11 8.49
C VAL A 137 13.74 4.43 9.32
N ILE A 138 13.62 4.34 10.64
CA ILE A 138 14.70 4.59 11.61
C ILE A 138 14.96 3.32 12.41
N VAL A 139 16.22 2.86 12.37
CA VAL A 139 16.70 1.73 13.18
C VAL A 139 18.01 2.14 13.85
N ARG A 140 18.00 2.28 15.18
CA ARG A 140 19.11 2.84 15.97
C ARG A 140 19.55 4.22 15.46
N LYS A 141 20.71 4.29 14.79
CA LYS A 141 21.30 5.51 14.21
C LYS A 141 21.15 5.58 12.69
N LYS A 142 20.64 4.53 12.06
CA LYS A 142 20.38 4.51 10.62
C LYS A 142 19.01 5.09 10.33
N LYS A 143 18.94 5.81 9.22
CA LYS A 143 17.71 6.33 8.61
C LYS A 143 17.72 5.92 7.15
N GLU A 144 16.59 5.45 6.66
CA GLU A 144 16.42 5.04 5.27
C GLU A 144 15.09 5.58 4.76
N GLU A 145 15.13 6.28 3.63
CA GLU A 145 13.93 6.76 2.95
C GLU A 145 13.40 5.66 2.04
N ILE A 146 12.10 5.41 2.08
CA ILE A 146 11.44 4.39 1.28
C ILE A 146 10.26 4.98 0.52
N TYR A 147 10.06 4.47 -0.70
CA TYR A 147 8.92 4.79 -1.54
C TYR A 147 8.09 3.53 -1.65
N LEU A 148 6.94 3.50 -1.00
CA LEU A 148 6.01 2.38 -1.13
C LEU A 148 5.13 2.58 -2.36
N ASP A 149 5.10 1.59 -3.22
CA ASP A 149 4.18 1.45 -4.37
C ASP A 149 3.60 0.02 -4.48
N ALA A 150 4.07 -0.89 -3.63
CA ALA A 150 3.60 -2.27 -3.47
C ALA A 150 3.99 -2.78 -2.07
N ASN A 151 3.54 -3.98 -1.71
CA ASN A 151 4.12 -4.69 -0.57
C ASN A 151 5.64 -4.83 -0.78
N GLN A 152 6.43 -4.39 0.17
CA GLN A 152 7.89 -4.31 0.04
C GLN A 152 8.59 -4.91 1.24
N THR A 153 9.72 -5.56 0.97
CA THR A 153 10.66 -6.01 2.00
C THR A 153 11.98 -5.25 1.85
N ILE A 154 12.48 -4.69 2.96
CA ILE A 154 13.78 -4.03 3.01
C ILE A 154 14.68 -4.69 4.07
N THR A 155 16.00 -4.56 3.89
CA THR A 155 16.99 -5.06 4.84
C THR A 155 17.89 -3.92 5.30
N ILE A 156 17.91 -3.66 6.61
CA ILE A 156 18.72 -2.62 7.24
C ILE A 156 19.84 -3.27 8.05
N GLU A 157 21.08 -3.11 7.60
CA GLU A 157 22.26 -3.53 8.37
C GLU A 157 22.55 -2.53 9.51
N VAL A 158 22.69 -2.98 10.75
CA VAL A 158 23.09 -2.15 11.90
C VAL A 158 24.46 -2.53 12.46
N ARG A 159 25.11 -1.55 13.10
CA ARG A 159 26.37 -1.74 13.83
C ARG A 159 26.12 -2.14 15.27
#